data_AF-A0A4Y9RYV7-F1
#
_entry.id   AF-A0A4Y9RYV7-F1
#
_cell.length_a   1.000
_cell.length_b   1.000
_cell.length_c   1.000
_cell.angle_alpha   90.00
_cell.angle_beta   90.00
_cell.angle_gamma   90.00
#
_symmetry.space_group_name_H-M   'P 1'
#
loop_
_entity.id
_entity.type
_entity.pdbx_description
1 polymer ?
#
loop_
_entity_poly.entity_id
_entity_poly.type
_entity_poly.pdbx_seq_one_letter_code
_entity_poly.pdbx_strand_id
1 'polypeptide(L)'
;MSIQPAASDAVQSVQDTSPYVGPALYGVEGEPTSLVLDNVLRNRNDGSRVQGLLLPASGAPISFRNQVRFDPAGLGGSARLLVRAGDGGLIAESGDIAVRVASNPGAGSPAILTLGDSIAYRSGLYWQHQALTEWGYTPSWIGTLVSRGATDDTATGGKNGEVKPGHQLGDFTYQTAATVSPLPSGDEAAYVAMTVENKRLKNTLLRAPTAGDAAEDIVNGQVMDFSFYITRHGLTPATLLQLSLWTNDINALTLETIYDRIHDGYALLFRRWRAYHATHPIIVALPGTARIPAREALWPNYIEAIRAVWTAVNEADDPNIHLVSGWAQVAADGGYDLTPSAATPDPITSGVLRTIADGVHPTGAARVETWRTFAAAVAYATTHIV
;
A
#
# COMPACT_ATOMS: atom_id res chain seq x y z
N MET A 1 -34.87 47.97 -12.08
CA MET A 1 -34.50 46.64 -11.57
C MET A 1 -32.99 46.51 -11.79
N SER A 2 -32.19 46.72 -10.75
CA SER A 2 -30.73 46.69 -10.85
C SER A 2 -30.29 45.23 -10.67
N ILE A 3 -29.65 44.64 -11.68
CA ILE A 3 -29.02 43.34 -11.56
C ILE A 3 -27.70 43.58 -10.84
N GLN A 4 -27.65 43.27 -9.53
CA GLN A 4 -26.36 43.18 -8.85
C GLN A 4 -25.59 42.01 -9.49
N PRO A 5 -24.33 42.21 -9.93
CA PRO A 5 -23.49 41.09 -10.31
C PRO A 5 -23.34 40.19 -9.09
N ALA A 6 -23.54 38.88 -9.29
CA ALA A 6 -23.22 37.88 -8.29
C ALA A 6 -21.80 38.15 -7.78
N ALA A 7 -21.61 38.13 -6.46
CA ALA A 7 -20.28 38.18 -5.87
C ALA A 7 -19.40 37.20 -6.65
N SER A 8 -18.30 37.68 -7.24
CA SER A 8 -17.34 36.79 -7.88
C SER A 8 -16.91 35.80 -6.82
N ASP A 9 -17.22 34.51 -7.00
CA ASP A 9 -16.64 33.45 -6.21
C ASP A 9 -15.13 33.64 -6.34
N ALA A 10 -14.51 34.17 -5.28
CA ALA A 10 -13.08 34.35 -5.26
C ALA A 10 -12.50 32.95 -5.45
N VAL A 11 -11.84 32.72 -6.58
CA VAL A 11 -11.18 31.46 -6.88
C VAL A 11 -10.23 31.20 -5.72
N GLN A 12 -10.57 30.22 -4.86
CA GLN A 12 -9.68 29.84 -3.78
C GLN A 12 -8.37 29.38 -4.40
N SER A 13 -7.29 30.08 -4.07
CA SER A 13 -5.94 29.73 -4.51
C SER A 13 -5.57 28.35 -4.00
N VAL A 14 -4.83 27.60 -4.82
CA VAL A 14 -4.26 26.32 -4.40
C VAL A 14 -3.24 26.59 -3.30
N GLN A 15 -3.44 26.02 -2.11
CA GLN A 15 -2.64 26.36 -0.92
C GLN A 15 -1.34 25.56 -0.83
N ASP A 16 -1.31 24.34 -1.38
CA ASP A 16 -0.15 23.45 -1.35
C ASP A 16 -0.17 22.52 -2.57
N THR A 17 0.84 22.60 -3.43
CA THR A 17 0.99 21.75 -4.62
C THR A 17 2.04 20.65 -4.44
N SER A 18 2.64 20.53 -3.25
CA SER A 18 3.73 19.58 -3.00
C SER A 18 3.28 18.14 -3.29
N PRO A 19 3.93 17.43 -4.24
CA PRO A 19 3.52 16.08 -4.61
C PRO A 19 3.96 15.04 -3.57
N TYR A 20 3.00 14.28 -3.05
CA TYR A 20 3.19 13.11 -2.20
C TYR A 20 3.32 11.86 -3.07
N VAL A 21 4.47 11.73 -3.72
CA VAL A 21 4.90 10.51 -4.43
C VAL A 21 6.13 9.97 -3.71
N GLY A 22 6.21 8.65 -3.52
CA GLY A 22 7.33 8.03 -2.83
C GLY A 22 8.65 8.15 -3.59
N PRO A 23 9.76 7.72 -2.97
CA PRO A 23 11.11 7.92 -3.52
C PRO A 23 11.40 7.08 -4.77
N ALA A 24 10.52 6.15 -5.14
CA ALA A 24 10.68 5.31 -6.32
C ALA A 24 9.34 4.97 -6.99
N LEU A 25 9.39 4.80 -8.31
CA LEU A 25 8.35 4.14 -9.11
C LEU A 25 8.83 2.76 -9.49
N TYR A 26 8.00 1.76 -9.19
CA TYR A 26 8.26 0.38 -9.58
C TYR A 26 7.42 0.03 -10.82
N GLY A 27 8.07 -0.60 -11.77
CA GLY A 27 7.48 -1.01 -13.05
C GLY A 27 8.04 -2.34 -13.54
N VAL A 28 7.53 -2.79 -14.68
CA VAL A 28 7.97 -4.02 -15.35
C VAL A 28 8.16 -3.72 -16.83
N GLU A 29 9.19 -4.29 -17.44
CA GLU A 29 9.47 -4.10 -18.86
C GLU A 29 8.25 -4.44 -19.73
N GLY A 30 7.88 -3.53 -20.64
CA GLY A 30 6.72 -3.69 -21.52
C GLY A 30 5.35 -3.55 -20.84
N GLU A 31 5.30 -3.35 -19.52
CA GLU A 31 4.06 -3.19 -18.77
C GLU A 31 3.86 -1.72 -18.39
N PRO A 32 2.85 -1.04 -18.95
CA PRO A 32 2.60 0.35 -18.61
C PRO A 32 2.06 0.50 -17.19
N THR A 33 2.58 1.49 -16.47
CA THR A 33 2.12 1.92 -15.14
C THR A 33 1.40 3.27 -15.23
N SER A 34 0.87 3.76 -14.11
CA SER A 34 0.19 5.05 -14.05
C SER A 34 0.59 5.91 -12.87
N LEU A 35 0.26 7.20 -12.99
CA LEU A 35 0.21 8.16 -11.90
C LEU A 35 -1.13 8.89 -11.93
N VAL A 36 -1.70 9.09 -10.76
CA VAL A 36 -2.99 9.74 -10.53
C VAL A 36 -2.75 11.04 -9.78
N LEU A 37 -3.01 12.18 -10.42
CA LEU A 37 -2.65 13.50 -9.92
C LEU A 37 -3.32 13.78 -8.58
N ASP A 38 -4.61 13.48 -8.46
CA ASP A 38 -5.38 13.80 -7.26
C ASP A 38 -4.84 13.08 -6.02
N ASN A 39 -4.27 11.89 -6.19
CA ASN A 39 -3.74 11.09 -5.08
C ASN A 39 -2.33 11.50 -4.64
N VAL A 40 -1.66 12.39 -5.36
CA VAL A 40 -0.37 12.96 -4.92
C VAL A 40 -0.54 14.34 -4.27
N LEU A 41 -1.76 14.88 -4.21
CA LEU A 41 -1.99 16.20 -3.62
C LEU A 41 -2.29 16.09 -2.13
N ARG A 42 -1.83 17.07 -1.36
CA ARG A 42 -2.26 17.21 0.04
C ARG A 42 -3.77 17.39 0.18
N ASN A 43 -4.37 18.13 -0.76
CA ASN A 43 -5.81 18.33 -0.85
C ASN A 43 -6.31 17.85 -2.22
N ARG A 44 -7.00 16.71 -2.25
CA ARG A 44 -7.48 16.11 -3.51
C ARG A 44 -8.51 16.96 -4.25
N ASN A 45 -9.15 17.92 -3.57
CA ASN A 45 -10.07 18.89 -4.18
C ASN A 45 -9.36 19.96 -5.02
N ASP A 46 -8.02 20.02 -4.98
CA ASP A 46 -7.24 20.91 -5.84
C ASP A 46 -6.99 20.29 -7.22
N GLY A 47 -7.32 19.00 -7.43
CA GLY A 47 -7.07 18.25 -8.67
C GLY A 47 -7.49 18.94 -9.96
N SER A 48 -8.74 19.44 -10.01
CA SER A 48 -9.27 20.18 -11.16
C SER A 48 -8.59 21.52 -11.42
N ARG A 49 -7.85 22.03 -10.44
CA ARG A 49 -7.14 23.31 -10.46
C ARG A 49 -5.64 23.16 -10.68
N VAL A 50 -5.12 21.95 -10.87
CA VAL A 50 -3.69 21.71 -11.09
C VAL A 50 -3.42 20.94 -12.40
N GLN A 51 -2.16 20.91 -12.80
CA GLN A 51 -1.65 20.13 -13.92
C GLN A 51 -0.36 19.43 -13.49
N GLY A 52 -0.28 18.13 -13.75
CA GLY A 52 0.92 17.32 -13.57
C GLY A 52 1.83 17.38 -14.79
N LEU A 53 3.13 17.35 -14.53
CA LEU A 53 4.18 17.17 -15.53
C LEU A 53 5.21 16.19 -15.00
N LEU A 54 5.26 14.99 -15.59
CA LEU A 54 6.29 14.00 -15.32
C LEU A 54 7.50 14.29 -16.20
N LEU A 55 8.63 14.59 -15.57
CA LEU A 55 9.92 14.87 -16.21
C LEU A 55 10.80 13.63 -16.13
N PRO A 56 10.91 12.82 -17.19
CA PRO A 56 11.81 11.68 -17.19
C PRO A 56 13.28 12.12 -17.30
N ALA A 57 14.20 11.29 -16.81
CA ALA A 57 15.64 11.46 -17.06
C ALA A 57 15.99 11.25 -18.54
N SER A 58 15.20 10.45 -19.26
CA SER A 58 15.30 10.24 -20.70
C SER A 58 13.95 10.40 -21.40
N GLY A 59 13.94 11.07 -22.56
CA GLY A 59 12.74 11.24 -23.36
C GLY A 59 12.01 12.56 -23.12
N ALA A 60 10.76 12.64 -23.57
CA ALA A 60 9.98 13.87 -23.53
C ALA A 60 9.15 13.98 -22.23
N PRO A 61 9.00 15.20 -21.67
CA PRO A 61 8.06 15.45 -20.58
C PRO A 61 6.63 15.01 -20.91
N ILE A 62 5.93 14.43 -19.92
CA ILE A 62 4.55 13.96 -20.07
C ILE A 62 3.63 14.81 -19.20
N SER A 63 2.72 15.55 -19.83
CA SER A 63 1.75 16.38 -19.11
C SER A 63 0.40 15.69 -18.96
N PHE A 64 -0.25 15.87 -17.80
CA PHE A 64 -1.53 15.24 -17.48
C PHE A 64 -2.35 16.06 -16.46
N ARG A 65 -3.66 15.82 -16.38
CA ARG A 65 -4.57 16.50 -15.44
C ARG A 65 -5.24 15.57 -14.43
N ASN A 66 -5.50 14.31 -14.80
CA ASN A 66 -6.17 13.36 -13.91
C ASN A 66 -5.27 12.15 -13.67
N GLN A 67 -5.01 11.40 -14.74
CA GLN A 67 -4.15 10.24 -14.74
C GLN A 67 -3.28 10.26 -15.99
N VAL A 68 -2.07 9.74 -15.87
CA VAL A 68 -1.22 9.41 -17.01
C VAL A 68 -0.89 7.93 -16.94
N ARG A 69 -0.87 7.28 -18.09
CA ARG A 69 -0.35 5.92 -18.27
C ARG A 69 0.88 5.98 -19.15
N PHE A 70 1.97 5.35 -18.72
CA PHE A 70 3.27 5.44 -19.40
C PHE A 70 4.04 4.14 -19.23
N ASP A 71 4.98 3.90 -20.15
CA ASP A 71 5.97 2.83 -20.01
C ASP A 71 7.05 3.29 -19.02
N PRO A 72 7.22 2.60 -17.87
CA PRO A 72 8.24 2.97 -16.90
C PRO A 72 9.66 2.90 -17.48
N ALA A 73 9.94 1.97 -18.40
CA ALA A 73 11.26 1.87 -19.04
C ALA A 73 11.58 3.11 -19.90
N GLY A 74 10.55 3.77 -20.43
CA GLY A 74 10.69 5.00 -21.20
C GLY A 74 11.13 6.23 -20.38
N LEU A 75 11.08 6.16 -19.05
CA LEU A 75 11.47 7.28 -18.20
C LEU A 75 12.99 7.37 -17.94
N GLY A 76 13.72 6.29 -18.18
CA GLY A 76 15.12 6.15 -17.77
C GLY A 76 15.26 5.71 -16.31
N GLY A 77 16.41 5.98 -15.68
CA GLY A 77 16.68 5.55 -14.29
C GLY A 77 16.07 6.43 -13.19
N SER A 78 15.55 7.61 -13.55
CA SER A 78 14.88 8.51 -12.61
C SER A 78 13.85 9.41 -13.32
N ALA A 79 12.97 10.01 -12.53
CA ALA A 79 12.01 11.01 -12.98
C ALA A 79 11.75 12.05 -11.87
N ARG A 80 11.13 13.18 -12.23
CA ARG A 80 10.61 14.17 -11.27
C ARG A 80 9.15 14.49 -11.61
N LEU A 81 8.33 14.72 -10.60
CA LEU A 81 6.94 15.13 -10.76
C LEU A 81 6.79 16.60 -10.41
N LEU A 82 6.32 17.39 -11.38
CA LEU A 82 5.95 18.79 -11.18
C LEU A 82 4.42 18.90 -11.11
N VAL A 83 3.94 19.67 -10.15
CA VAL A 83 2.54 20.04 -10.01
C VAL A 83 2.43 21.54 -10.13
N ARG A 84 1.71 21.99 -11.15
CA ARG A 84 1.51 23.42 -11.44
C ARG A 84 0.07 23.81 -11.15
N ALA A 85 -0.12 24.90 -10.40
CA ALA A 85 -1.42 25.53 -10.25
C ALA A 85 -1.90 26.13 -11.58
N GLY A 86 -3.17 25.91 -11.91
CA GLY A 86 -3.79 26.32 -13.18
C GLY A 86 -3.92 27.84 -13.34
N ASP A 87 -3.77 28.60 -12.26
CA ASP A 87 -3.72 30.07 -12.26
C ASP A 87 -2.33 30.63 -12.67
N GLY A 88 -1.37 29.74 -12.97
CA GLY A 88 -0.02 30.12 -13.36
C GLY A 88 0.87 30.56 -12.20
N GLY A 89 0.42 30.39 -10.95
CA GLY A 89 1.17 30.76 -9.76
C GLY A 89 2.25 29.75 -9.39
N LEU A 90 1.93 28.83 -8.48
CA LEU A 90 2.90 27.94 -7.84
C LEU A 90 3.22 26.70 -8.70
N ILE A 91 4.51 26.36 -8.74
CA ILE A 91 5.01 25.08 -9.25
C ILE A 91 5.73 24.41 -8.09
N ALA A 92 5.22 23.26 -7.65
CA ALA A 92 5.94 22.38 -6.75
C ALA A 92 6.58 21.25 -7.56
N GLU A 93 7.74 20.81 -7.10
CA GLU A 93 8.55 19.76 -7.72
C GLU A 93 8.89 18.73 -6.65
N SER A 94 8.76 17.44 -7.00
CA SER A 94 9.23 16.35 -6.15
C SER A 94 10.77 16.33 -6.09
N GLY A 95 11.33 15.63 -5.12
CA GLY A 95 12.71 15.14 -5.25
C GLY A 95 12.85 14.17 -6.44
N ASP A 96 14.08 13.69 -6.68
CA ASP A 96 14.32 12.65 -7.66
C ASP A 96 13.58 11.36 -7.26
N ILE A 97 12.80 10.84 -8.19
CA ILE A 97 12.07 9.58 -8.06
C ILE A 97 12.85 8.53 -8.82
N ALA A 98 13.40 7.54 -8.12
CA ALA A 98 14.09 6.44 -8.77
C ALA A 98 13.10 5.61 -9.61
N VAL A 99 13.46 5.27 -10.84
CA VAL A 99 12.63 4.42 -11.69
C VAL A 99 13.24 3.03 -11.71
N ARG A 100 12.51 2.07 -11.13
CA ARG A 100 12.95 0.69 -10.90
C ARG A 100 12.10 -0.25 -11.73
N VAL A 101 12.69 -0.79 -12.79
CA VAL A 101 11.98 -1.63 -13.77
C VAL A 101 12.48 -3.07 -13.66
N ALA A 102 11.57 -4.01 -13.40
CA ALA A 102 11.87 -5.43 -13.39
C ALA A 102 11.76 -6.03 -14.80
N SER A 103 12.52 -7.08 -15.09
CA SER A 103 12.51 -7.73 -16.41
C SER A 103 11.22 -8.51 -16.70
N ASN A 104 10.85 -8.62 -17.97
CA ASN A 104 9.70 -9.39 -18.45
C ASN A 104 10.01 -10.09 -19.80
N PRO A 105 10.18 -11.42 -19.84
CA PRO A 105 10.07 -12.34 -18.72
C PRO A 105 11.21 -12.14 -17.71
N GLY A 106 10.86 -12.12 -16.44
CA GLY A 106 11.78 -12.09 -15.32
C GLY A 106 12.23 -13.49 -14.90
N ALA A 107 13.11 -13.53 -13.90
CA ALA A 107 13.59 -14.76 -13.28
C ALA A 107 13.63 -14.58 -11.75
N GLY A 108 13.43 -15.68 -11.02
CA GLY A 108 13.51 -15.71 -9.56
C GLY A 108 12.31 -16.37 -8.90
N SER A 109 12.50 -16.80 -7.65
CA SER A 109 11.52 -17.58 -6.87
C SER A 109 11.36 -16.99 -5.47
N PRO A 110 10.80 -15.78 -5.31
CA PRO A 110 10.73 -15.14 -4.00
C PRO A 110 9.83 -15.94 -3.06
N ALA A 111 10.30 -16.16 -1.83
CA ALA A 111 9.49 -16.68 -0.72
C ALA A 111 8.95 -15.52 0.10
N ILE A 112 7.68 -15.17 -0.12
CA ILE A 112 7.07 -13.92 0.34
C ILE A 112 6.30 -14.17 1.62
N LEU A 113 6.72 -13.54 2.72
CA LEU A 113 5.88 -13.39 3.92
C LEU A 113 5.16 -12.05 3.85
N THR A 114 3.83 -12.05 3.84
CA THR A 114 3.04 -10.82 3.90
C THR A 114 2.40 -10.65 5.26
N LEU A 115 2.66 -9.53 5.92
CA LEU A 115 1.83 -9.03 7.01
C LEU A 115 0.85 -8.02 6.39
N GLY A 116 -0.45 -8.25 6.53
CA GLY A 116 -1.43 -7.38 5.86
C GLY A 116 -2.81 -7.35 6.50
N ASP A 117 -3.66 -6.47 5.98
CA ASP A 117 -5.02 -6.27 6.47
C ASP A 117 -6.08 -6.93 5.57
N SER A 118 -7.33 -6.44 5.63
CA SER A 118 -8.43 -6.95 4.81
C SER A 118 -8.24 -6.74 3.32
N ILE A 119 -7.50 -5.72 2.86
CA ILE A 119 -7.27 -5.51 1.43
C ILE A 119 -6.36 -6.62 0.87
N ALA A 120 -5.35 -7.03 1.63
CA ALA A 120 -4.47 -8.15 1.28
C ALA A 120 -5.19 -9.50 1.36
N TYR A 121 -6.01 -9.68 2.40
CA TYR A 121 -6.82 -10.90 2.58
C TYR A 121 -7.87 -11.09 1.46
N ARG A 122 -8.51 -10.01 1.01
CA ARG A 122 -9.61 -10.02 0.01
C ARG A 122 -9.09 -10.09 -1.43
N SER A 123 -8.51 -11.24 -1.77
CA SER A 123 -7.95 -11.60 -3.09
C SER A 123 -6.65 -10.90 -3.46
N GLY A 124 -6.05 -10.13 -2.56
CA GLY A 124 -4.87 -9.34 -2.90
C GLY A 124 -3.67 -10.18 -3.28
N LEU A 125 -3.32 -11.14 -2.42
CA LEU A 125 -2.19 -12.03 -2.67
C LEU A 125 -2.42 -12.92 -3.91
N TYR A 126 -3.67 -13.25 -4.24
CA TYR A 126 -4.00 -13.97 -5.47
C TYR A 126 -3.60 -13.16 -6.70
N TRP A 127 -4.04 -11.91 -6.81
CA TRP A 127 -3.75 -11.07 -7.98
C TRP A 127 -2.27 -10.70 -8.08
N GLN A 128 -1.60 -10.52 -6.95
CA GLN A 128 -0.15 -10.31 -6.93
C GLN A 128 0.59 -11.55 -7.44
N HIS A 129 0.17 -12.76 -7.04
CA HIS A 129 0.73 -14.00 -7.55
C HIS A 129 0.50 -14.14 -9.06
N GLN A 130 -0.71 -13.87 -9.55
CA GLN A 130 -1.01 -13.93 -10.99
C GLN A 130 -0.07 -13.01 -11.79
N ALA A 131 0.10 -11.76 -11.35
CA ALA A 131 0.99 -10.80 -11.99
C ALA A 131 2.45 -11.29 -12.04
N LEU A 132 2.99 -11.76 -10.91
CA LEU A 132 4.35 -12.29 -10.85
C LEU A 132 4.54 -13.50 -11.77
N THR A 133 3.58 -14.43 -11.81
CA THR A 133 3.64 -15.61 -12.68
C THR A 133 3.52 -15.26 -14.16
N GLU A 134 2.69 -14.27 -14.50
CA GLU A 134 2.54 -13.75 -15.86
C GLU A 134 3.86 -13.16 -16.38
N TRP A 135 4.62 -12.50 -15.50
CA TRP A 135 5.94 -11.96 -15.81
C TRP A 135 7.08 -12.98 -15.67
N GLY A 136 6.80 -14.27 -15.50
CA GLY A 136 7.80 -15.35 -15.50
C GLY A 136 8.46 -15.65 -14.14
N TYR A 137 8.06 -15.00 -13.05
CA TYR A 137 8.54 -15.31 -11.70
C TYR A 137 7.81 -16.51 -11.10
N THR A 138 8.44 -17.19 -10.13
CA THR A 138 7.86 -18.36 -9.44
C THR A 138 7.73 -18.13 -7.93
N PRO A 139 6.82 -17.23 -7.49
CA PRO A 139 6.68 -16.88 -6.08
C PRO A 139 6.10 -18.03 -5.24
N SER A 140 6.65 -18.21 -4.04
CA SER A 140 6.03 -18.99 -2.96
C SER A 140 5.57 -18.07 -1.84
N TRP A 141 4.51 -18.47 -1.14
CA TRP A 141 3.83 -17.61 -0.17
C TRP A 141 3.88 -18.24 1.21
N ILE A 142 4.43 -17.49 2.17
CA ILE A 142 4.74 -17.93 3.52
C ILE A 142 3.70 -17.35 4.48
N GLY A 143 3.07 -18.21 5.28
CA GLY A 143 2.03 -17.76 6.18
C GLY A 143 1.19 -18.90 6.74
N THR A 144 0.39 -18.62 7.76
CA THR A 144 -0.54 -19.58 8.36
C THR A 144 -2.02 -19.30 8.05
N LEU A 145 -2.30 -18.15 7.41
CA LEU A 145 -3.61 -17.73 6.96
C LEU A 145 -3.69 -17.77 5.43
N VAL A 146 -4.70 -18.48 4.90
CA VAL A 146 -5.01 -18.50 3.47
C VAL A 146 -5.91 -17.30 3.16
N SER A 147 -5.46 -16.42 2.26
CA SER A 147 -6.26 -15.31 1.71
C SER A 147 -7.40 -15.82 0.81
N ARG A 148 -8.27 -14.92 0.35
CA ARG A 148 -9.27 -15.23 -0.69
C ARG A 148 -8.62 -15.48 -2.05
N GLY A 149 -9.31 -16.24 -2.90
CA GLY A 149 -8.94 -16.54 -4.28
C GLY A 149 -9.21 -15.39 -5.24
N ALA A 150 -9.52 -15.70 -6.50
CA ALA A 150 -9.80 -14.69 -7.54
C ALA A 150 -10.95 -13.74 -7.17
N THR A 151 -11.95 -14.28 -6.49
CA THR A 151 -13.14 -13.60 -6.00
C THR A 151 -13.10 -13.45 -4.48
N ASP A 152 -13.77 -12.43 -3.95
CA ASP A 152 -13.73 -12.09 -2.51
C ASP A 152 -14.55 -13.07 -1.62
N ASP A 153 -15.22 -14.05 -2.21
CA ASP A 153 -16.15 -14.96 -1.54
C ASP A 153 -15.54 -16.34 -1.23
N THR A 154 -14.49 -16.76 -1.94
CA THR A 154 -13.92 -18.11 -1.83
C THR A 154 -12.46 -18.09 -1.40
N ALA A 155 -12.03 -19.07 -0.60
CA ALA A 155 -10.61 -19.25 -0.27
C ALA A 155 -9.85 -20.05 -1.35
N THR A 156 -10.55 -20.65 -2.30
CA THR A 156 -9.98 -21.51 -3.34
C THR A 156 -8.99 -20.72 -4.21
N GLY A 157 -7.73 -21.17 -4.26
CA GLY A 157 -6.68 -20.52 -5.02
C GLY A 157 -6.01 -19.34 -4.31
N GLY A 158 -6.47 -18.97 -3.11
CA GLY A 158 -5.82 -17.98 -2.25
C GLY A 158 -4.40 -18.36 -1.88
N LYS A 159 -3.64 -17.38 -1.39
CA LYS A 159 -2.22 -17.54 -1.01
C LYS A 159 -2.03 -17.36 0.48
N ASN A 160 -1.03 -18.05 1.03
CA ASN A 160 -0.70 -17.97 2.44
C ASN A 160 -0.08 -16.61 2.78
N GLY A 161 -0.36 -16.11 3.97
CA GLY A 161 0.24 -14.93 4.56
C GLY A 161 -0.13 -14.82 6.03
N GLU A 162 0.23 -13.70 6.67
CA GLU A 162 -0.36 -13.23 7.91
C GLU A 162 -1.24 -12.01 7.61
N VAL A 163 -2.19 -12.20 6.69
CA VAL A 163 -3.13 -11.18 6.25
C VAL A 163 -4.40 -11.24 7.09
N LYS A 164 -4.46 -10.43 8.15
CA LYS A 164 -5.49 -10.48 9.19
C LYS A 164 -6.52 -9.36 8.98
N PRO A 165 -7.78 -9.67 8.58
CA PRO A 165 -8.79 -8.65 8.35
C PRO A 165 -9.08 -7.78 9.57
N GLY A 166 -9.12 -6.45 9.37
CA GLY A 166 -9.39 -5.47 10.41
C GLY A 166 -8.22 -5.16 11.34
N HIS A 167 -7.03 -5.73 11.09
CA HIS A 167 -5.86 -5.49 11.92
C HIS A 167 -5.07 -4.26 11.50
N GLN A 168 -4.46 -3.65 12.50
CA GLN A 168 -3.57 -2.49 12.43
C GLN A 168 -2.12 -2.91 12.53
N LEU A 169 -1.22 -2.01 12.14
CA LEU A 169 0.22 -2.17 12.37
C LEU A 169 0.53 -2.53 13.83
N GLY A 170 -0.11 -1.81 14.76
CA GLY A 170 0.02 -1.99 16.21
C GLY A 170 -0.32 -3.40 16.73
N ASP A 171 -1.15 -4.16 16.01
CA ASP A 171 -1.51 -5.51 16.41
C ASP A 171 -0.37 -6.48 16.14
N PHE A 172 0.36 -6.30 15.03
CA PHE A 172 1.51 -7.12 14.68
C PHE A 172 2.69 -6.80 15.59
N THR A 173 3.00 -5.51 15.76
CA THR A 173 4.10 -5.01 16.61
C THR A 173 3.81 -5.12 18.11
N TYR A 174 2.59 -5.53 18.45
CA TYR A 174 2.05 -5.58 19.81
C TYR A 174 2.07 -4.25 20.55
N GLN A 175 2.22 -3.14 19.83
CA GLN A 175 2.05 -1.82 20.42
C GLN A 175 0.59 -1.62 20.90
N THR A 176 -0.37 -2.38 20.37
CA THR A 176 -1.76 -2.49 20.86
C THR A 176 -2.00 -3.92 21.35
N ALA A 177 -2.31 -4.10 22.64
CA ALA A 177 -2.59 -5.41 23.24
C ALA A 177 -4.09 -5.72 23.40
N ALA A 178 -4.97 -4.85 22.89
CA ALA A 178 -6.42 -4.93 23.14
C ALA A 178 -7.16 -5.89 22.18
N THR A 179 -6.61 -6.12 20.99
CA THR A 179 -7.27 -6.75 19.83
C THR A 179 -6.73 -8.15 19.53
N VAL A 180 -5.45 -8.38 19.88
CA VAL A 180 -4.76 -9.66 19.65
C VAL A 180 -4.06 -10.11 20.93
N SER A 181 -3.95 -11.43 21.07
CA SER A 181 -3.13 -12.05 22.12
C SER A 181 -1.99 -12.84 21.49
N PRO A 182 -0.80 -12.88 22.11
CA PRO A 182 0.24 -13.82 21.71
C PRO A 182 -0.30 -15.25 21.68
N LEU A 183 0.07 -16.04 20.68
CA LEU A 183 -0.24 -17.47 20.66
C LEU A 183 0.67 -18.18 21.68
N PRO A 184 0.12 -18.82 22.73
CA PRO A 184 0.93 -19.58 23.69
C PRO A 184 1.79 -20.64 22.99
N SER A 185 3.00 -20.87 23.50
CA SER A 185 3.87 -21.94 22.98
C SER A 185 3.23 -23.30 23.21
N GLY A 186 3.20 -24.14 22.17
CA GLY A 186 2.56 -25.47 22.20
C GLY A 186 1.13 -25.50 21.63
N ASP A 187 0.50 -24.34 21.41
CA ASP A 187 -0.85 -24.24 20.86
C ASP A 187 -0.90 -24.24 19.33
N GLU A 188 0.21 -24.51 18.63
CA GLU A 188 0.29 -24.40 17.17
C GLU A 188 -0.69 -25.33 16.46
N ALA A 189 -0.86 -26.56 16.94
CA ALA A 189 -1.81 -27.51 16.37
C ALA A 189 -3.26 -27.03 16.52
N ALA A 190 -3.61 -26.48 17.69
CA ALA A 190 -4.93 -25.91 17.94
C ALA A 190 -5.16 -24.67 17.08
N TYR A 191 -4.14 -23.81 16.95
CA TYR A 191 -4.17 -22.63 16.10
C TYR A 191 -4.42 -22.98 14.63
N VAL A 192 -3.72 -24.00 14.08
CA VAL A 192 -3.90 -24.42 12.68
C VAL A 192 -5.34 -24.83 12.39
N ALA A 193 -6.02 -25.46 13.36
CA ALA A 193 -7.41 -25.90 13.25
C ALA A 193 -8.45 -24.76 13.43
N MET A 194 -8.03 -23.55 13.85
CA MET A 194 -8.94 -22.42 14.02
C MET A 194 -9.46 -21.88 12.69
N THR A 195 -10.67 -21.32 12.73
CA THR A 195 -11.21 -20.50 11.64
C THR A 195 -10.38 -19.24 11.45
N VAL A 196 -10.47 -18.61 10.28
CA VAL A 196 -9.81 -17.32 10.01
C VAL A 196 -10.19 -16.27 11.06
N GLU A 197 -11.47 -16.19 11.43
CA GLU A 197 -11.98 -15.25 12.44
C GLU A 197 -11.35 -15.44 13.82
N ASN A 198 -10.94 -16.65 14.18
CA ASN A 198 -10.27 -16.91 15.45
C ASN A 198 -8.75 -16.75 15.32
N LYS A 199 -8.17 -17.18 14.19
CA LYS A 199 -6.74 -17.02 13.90
C LYS A 199 -6.31 -15.55 13.89
N ARG A 200 -7.16 -14.65 13.40
CA ARG A 200 -6.84 -13.21 13.37
C ARG A 200 -6.68 -12.60 14.78
N LEU A 201 -7.34 -13.16 15.79
CA LEU A 201 -7.23 -12.73 17.20
C LEU A 201 -5.93 -13.20 17.89
N LYS A 202 -5.07 -13.92 17.16
CA LYS A 202 -3.78 -14.41 17.66
C LYS A 202 -2.64 -13.80 16.86
N ASN A 203 -1.64 -13.32 17.59
CA ASN A 203 -0.37 -12.93 17.01
C ASN A 203 0.68 -14.01 17.31
N THR A 204 1.11 -14.68 16.26
CA THR A 204 2.03 -15.82 16.31
C THR A 204 3.50 -15.41 16.18
N LEU A 205 3.74 -14.14 15.85
CA LEU A 205 5.07 -13.53 15.74
C LEU A 205 5.64 -13.11 17.10
N LEU A 206 4.83 -13.12 18.15
CA LEU A 206 5.22 -12.66 19.47
C LEU A 206 5.73 -13.80 20.33
N ARG A 207 6.84 -13.53 21.02
CA ARG A 207 7.36 -14.37 22.10
C ARG A 207 7.70 -13.54 23.33
N ALA A 208 7.84 -14.23 24.47
CA ALA A 208 8.39 -13.63 25.67
C ALA A 208 9.82 -13.11 25.43
N PRO A 209 10.21 -12.00 26.08
CA PRO A 209 11.56 -11.48 26.02
C PRO A 209 12.54 -12.41 26.72
N THR A 210 13.78 -12.37 26.27
CA THR A 210 14.95 -13.05 26.82
C THR A 210 16.00 -12.03 27.23
N ALA A 211 17.03 -12.44 27.99
CA ALA A 211 18.09 -11.53 28.44
C ALA A 211 18.92 -10.91 27.30
N GLY A 212 18.83 -11.44 26.08
CA GLY A 212 19.53 -10.91 24.90
C GLY A 212 18.70 -9.94 24.06
N ASP A 213 17.41 -9.74 24.37
CA ASP A 213 16.57 -8.81 23.62
C ASP A 213 16.85 -7.36 24.05
N ALA A 214 16.95 -6.46 23.06
CA ALA A 214 17.11 -5.04 23.30
C ALA A 214 15.83 -4.45 23.92
N ALA A 215 15.98 -3.52 24.87
CA ALA A 215 14.85 -2.98 25.63
C ALA A 215 13.83 -2.26 24.72
N GLU A 216 14.33 -1.59 23.69
CA GLU A 216 13.55 -0.90 22.66
C GLU A 216 12.75 -1.82 21.72
N ASP A 217 13.04 -3.13 21.73
CA ASP A 217 12.31 -4.13 20.95
C ASP A 217 11.27 -4.88 21.80
N ILE A 218 11.23 -4.63 23.12
CA ILE A 218 10.26 -5.22 24.04
C ILE A 218 9.05 -4.29 24.13
N VAL A 219 7.96 -4.67 23.46
CA VAL A 219 6.72 -3.89 23.42
C VAL A 219 5.63 -4.65 24.19
N ASN A 220 5.01 -4.01 25.18
CA ASN A 220 3.98 -4.61 26.03
C ASN A 220 4.36 -6.00 26.59
N GLY A 221 5.65 -6.17 26.94
CA GLY A 221 6.17 -7.42 27.49
C GLY A 221 6.35 -8.55 26.48
N GLN A 222 6.36 -8.25 25.18
CA GLN A 222 6.59 -9.20 24.10
C GLN A 222 7.65 -8.69 23.13
N VAL A 223 8.22 -9.61 22.36
CA VAL A 223 9.15 -9.33 21.27
C VAL A 223 8.59 -9.92 20.00
N MET A 224 8.49 -9.12 18.93
CA MET A 224 8.20 -9.62 17.59
C MET A 224 9.44 -10.34 17.04
N ASP A 225 9.28 -11.59 16.62
CA ASP A 225 10.39 -12.43 16.16
C ASP A 225 9.96 -13.31 14.99
N PHE A 226 10.48 -12.99 13.81
CA PHE A 226 10.22 -13.73 12.58
C PHE A 226 10.87 -15.13 12.60
N SER A 227 12.05 -15.29 13.20
CA SER A 227 12.71 -16.60 13.31
C SER A 227 11.89 -17.57 14.16
N PHE A 228 11.38 -17.07 15.28
CA PHE A 228 10.46 -17.78 16.16
C PHE A 228 9.19 -18.18 15.41
N TYR A 229 8.55 -17.25 14.69
CA TYR A 229 7.36 -17.50 13.90
C TYR A 229 7.57 -18.59 12.83
N ILE A 230 8.66 -18.49 12.06
CA ILE A 230 8.98 -19.45 11.00
C ILE A 230 9.22 -20.84 11.60
N THR A 231 10.02 -20.92 12.66
CA THR A 231 10.38 -22.18 13.31
C THR A 231 9.18 -22.85 13.98
N ARG A 232 8.36 -22.10 14.74
CA ARG A 232 7.25 -22.68 15.50
C ARG A 232 6.19 -23.31 14.59
N HIS A 233 6.00 -22.77 13.39
CA HIS A 233 5.03 -23.26 12.42
C HIS A 233 5.64 -24.22 11.37
N GLY A 234 6.94 -24.51 11.45
CA GLY A 234 7.62 -25.36 10.46
C GLY A 234 7.55 -24.78 9.03
N LEU A 235 7.56 -23.46 8.91
CA LEU A 235 7.47 -22.77 7.63
C LEU A 235 8.83 -22.74 6.94
N THR A 236 8.83 -22.66 5.63
CA THR A 236 10.06 -22.35 4.88
C THR A 236 10.50 -20.91 5.16
N PRO A 237 11.81 -20.64 5.29
CA PRO A 237 12.31 -19.28 5.44
C PRO A 237 11.81 -18.35 4.33
N ALA A 238 11.37 -17.16 4.72
CA ALA A 238 10.96 -16.13 3.77
C ALA A 238 12.17 -15.33 3.30
N THR A 239 12.24 -15.06 2.00
CA THR A 239 13.31 -14.25 1.38
C THR A 239 12.88 -12.81 1.13
N LEU A 240 11.61 -12.48 1.41
CA LEU A 240 11.05 -11.14 1.23
C LEU A 240 9.92 -10.93 2.25
N LEU A 241 9.94 -9.78 2.90
CA LEU A 241 8.83 -9.31 3.73
C LEU A 241 7.99 -8.31 2.94
N GLN A 242 6.68 -8.48 2.93
CA GLN A 242 5.76 -7.48 2.44
C GLN A 242 4.87 -6.99 3.57
N LEU A 243 4.77 -5.67 3.69
CA LEU A 243 3.95 -4.97 4.67
C LEU A 243 2.81 -4.28 3.94
N SER A 244 1.57 -4.71 4.19
CA SER A 244 0.34 -4.14 3.63
C SER A 244 -0.60 -3.76 4.77
N LEU A 245 -0.11 -2.90 5.68
CA LEU A 245 -0.73 -2.56 6.97
C LEU A 245 -0.76 -1.05 7.16
N TRP A 246 -1.96 -0.47 7.19
CA TRP A 246 -2.15 0.98 7.40
C TRP A 246 -3.61 1.45 7.30
N THR A 247 -4.47 0.79 6.53
CA THR A 247 -5.80 1.36 6.24
C THR A 247 -6.66 1.38 7.51
N ASN A 248 -6.48 0.39 8.37
CA ASN A 248 -7.10 0.36 9.70
C ASN A 248 -6.45 1.33 10.68
N ASP A 249 -5.15 1.62 10.55
CA ASP A 249 -4.48 2.65 11.35
C ASP A 249 -5.03 4.03 10.99
N ILE A 250 -5.14 4.34 9.69
CA ILE A 250 -5.74 5.58 9.16
C ILE A 250 -7.17 5.78 9.65
N ASN A 251 -7.95 4.70 9.74
CA ASN A 251 -9.33 4.75 10.21
C ASN A 251 -9.47 4.99 11.71
N ALA A 252 -8.53 4.51 12.52
CA ALA A 252 -8.69 4.46 13.96
C ALA A 252 -7.85 5.50 14.72
N LEU A 253 -6.73 5.92 14.15
CA LEU A 253 -5.84 6.89 14.76
C LEU A 253 -6.30 8.30 14.43
N THR A 254 -6.01 9.21 15.35
CA THR A 254 -6.27 10.64 15.15
C THR A 254 -5.12 11.28 14.38
N LEU A 255 -5.34 12.46 13.81
CA LEU A 255 -4.31 13.19 13.08
C LEU A 255 -3.08 13.49 13.96
N GLU A 256 -3.28 13.68 15.27
CA GLU A 256 -2.22 13.97 16.23
C GLU A 256 -1.35 12.75 16.57
N THR A 257 -1.88 11.53 16.42
CA THR A 257 -1.20 10.30 16.89
C THR A 257 -0.74 9.39 15.76
N ILE A 258 -1.31 9.55 14.57
CA ILE A 258 -1.06 8.67 13.44
C ILE A 258 0.39 8.69 12.98
N TYR A 259 1.05 9.85 13.00
CA TYR A 259 2.43 9.99 12.56
C TYR A 259 3.36 9.12 13.42
N ASP A 260 3.42 9.38 14.72
CA ASP A 260 4.31 8.67 15.64
C ASP A 260 4.02 7.17 15.67
N ARG A 261 2.73 6.80 15.64
CA ARG A 261 2.33 5.40 15.71
C ARG A 261 2.78 4.60 14.50
N ILE A 262 2.61 5.15 13.30
CA ILE A 262 3.01 4.50 12.06
C ILE A 262 4.54 4.47 11.97
N HIS A 263 5.20 5.59 12.28
CA HIS A 263 6.66 5.68 12.29
C HIS A 263 7.29 4.59 13.17
N ASP A 264 6.92 4.55 14.45
CA ASP A 264 7.51 3.63 15.42
C ASP A 264 7.22 2.17 15.09
N GLY A 265 6.02 1.88 14.59
CA GLY A 265 5.64 0.52 14.20
C GLY A 265 6.43 0.00 13.01
N TYR A 266 6.62 0.83 11.97
CA TYR A 266 7.44 0.46 10.80
C TYR A 266 8.93 0.37 11.15
N ALA A 267 9.46 1.33 11.93
CA ALA A 267 10.84 1.28 12.40
C ALA A 267 11.13 -0.02 13.19
N LEU A 268 10.22 -0.42 14.08
CA LEU A 268 10.32 -1.70 14.78
C LEU A 268 10.28 -2.88 13.79
N LEU A 269 9.32 -2.93 12.87
CA LEU A 269 9.24 -3.99 11.86
C LEU A 269 10.54 -4.14 11.06
N PHE A 270 11.13 -3.03 10.63
CA PHE A 270 12.39 -3.03 9.89
C PHE A 270 13.52 -3.62 10.73
N ARG A 271 13.71 -3.16 11.97
CA ARG A 271 14.74 -3.71 12.89
C ARG A 271 14.52 -5.20 13.14
N ARG A 272 13.28 -5.62 13.40
CA ARG A 272 12.96 -7.02 13.70
C ARG A 272 13.12 -7.93 12.48
N TRP A 273 12.81 -7.45 11.28
CA TRP A 273 13.11 -8.17 10.05
C TRP A 273 14.62 -8.28 9.84
N ARG A 274 15.39 -7.22 10.10
CA ARG A 274 16.86 -7.25 10.00
C ARG A 274 17.52 -8.18 10.99
N ALA A 275 16.96 -8.34 12.18
CA ALA A 275 17.39 -9.34 13.15
C ALA A 275 17.18 -10.78 12.65
N TYR A 276 16.20 -11.03 11.77
CA TYR A 276 15.99 -12.32 11.12
C TYR A 276 16.82 -12.49 9.84
N HIS A 277 16.87 -11.44 9.01
CA HIS A 277 17.54 -11.39 7.73
C HIS A 277 18.17 -10.02 7.44
N ALA A 278 19.50 -9.98 7.42
CA ALA A 278 20.25 -8.73 7.28
C ALA A 278 20.02 -8.00 5.96
N THR A 279 19.80 -8.70 4.84
CA THR A 279 19.75 -8.08 3.49
C THR A 279 18.47 -8.38 2.70
N HIS A 280 17.62 -9.31 3.15
CA HIS A 280 16.42 -9.67 2.38
C HIS A 280 15.45 -8.49 2.24
N PRO A 281 14.84 -8.26 1.06
CA PRO A 281 14.03 -7.08 0.84
C PRO A 281 12.80 -6.95 1.74
N ILE A 282 12.42 -5.70 2.00
CA ILE A 282 11.13 -5.32 2.61
C ILE A 282 10.35 -4.49 1.59
N ILE A 283 9.15 -4.91 1.23
CA ILE A 283 8.22 -4.15 0.39
C ILE A 283 7.17 -3.52 1.29
N VAL A 284 7.11 -2.20 1.29
CA VAL A 284 6.13 -1.41 2.05
C VAL A 284 5.05 -0.95 1.07
N ALA A 285 3.93 -1.68 1.08
CA ALA A 285 2.86 -1.61 0.09
C ALA A 285 1.66 -0.81 0.59
N LEU A 286 1.51 0.40 0.03
CA LEU A 286 0.54 1.40 0.46
C LEU A 286 -0.52 1.62 -0.65
N PRO A 287 -1.70 0.97 -0.62
CA PRO A 287 -2.79 1.17 -1.61
C PRO A 287 -3.41 2.58 -1.74
N GLY A 288 -4.25 2.78 -2.74
CA GLY A 288 -5.10 3.98 -2.80
C GLY A 288 -6.33 3.89 -1.89
N THR A 289 -7.18 4.92 -1.98
CA THR A 289 -8.53 4.86 -1.44
C THR A 289 -9.51 5.59 -2.34
N ALA A 290 -10.78 5.19 -2.30
CA ALA A 290 -11.81 5.78 -3.13
C ALA A 290 -12.00 7.28 -2.87
N ARG A 291 -12.52 8.01 -3.87
CA ARG A 291 -13.03 9.37 -3.65
C ARG A 291 -14.51 9.37 -3.28
N ILE A 292 -14.74 9.13 -2.00
CA ILE A 292 -16.05 9.32 -1.36
C ILE A 292 -15.90 10.22 -0.14
N PRO A 293 -16.96 10.92 0.31
CA PRO A 293 -16.86 11.86 1.43
C PRO A 293 -16.18 11.30 2.68
N ALA A 294 -16.50 10.05 3.05
CA ALA A 294 -15.91 9.40 4.22
C ALA A 294 -14.39 9.15 4.09
N ARG A 295 -13.90 8.91 2.86
CA ARG A 295 -12.45 8.72 2.60
C ARG A 295 -11.72 10.05 2.42
N GLU A 296 -12.37 11.05 1.79
CA GLU A 296 -11.83 12.41 1.72
C GLU A 296 -11.61 13.01 3.11
N ALA A 297 -12.53 12.77 4.05
CA ALA A 297 -12.38 13.22 5.44
C ALA A 297 -11.14 12.62 6.14
N LEU A 298 -10.68 11.44 5.70
CA LEU A 298 -9.49 10.76 6.22
C LEU A 298 -8.22 11.07 5.41
N TRP A 299 -8.31 11.83 4.32
CA TRP A 299 -7.14 12.14 3.50
C TRP A 299 -6.01 12.84 4.26
N PRO A 300 -6.26 13.77 5.21
CA PRO A 300 -5.20 14.30 6.06
C PRO A 300 -4.44 13.20 6.84
N ASN A 301 -5.15 12.17 7.32
CA ASN A 301 -4.53 11.02 7.98
C ASN A 301 -3.67 10.20 7.01
N TYR A 302 -4.12 10.04 5.75
CA TYR A 302 -3.28 9.41 4.70
C TYR A 302 -1.96 10.17 4.49
N ILE A 303 -2.03 11.50 4.43
CA ILE A 303 -0.82 12.33 4.25
C ILE A 303 0.16 12.13 5.41
N GLU A 304 -0.31 12.18 6.65
CA GLU A 304 0.57 11.96 7.81
C GLU A 304 1.10 10.52 7.88
N ALA A 305 0.30 9.53 7.50
CA ALA A 305 0.77 8.14 7.38
C ALA A 305 1.88 7.99 6.32
N ILE A 306 1.71 8.59 5.14
CA ILE A 306 2.73 8.58 4.08
C ILE A 306 4.02 9.22 4.58
N ARG A 307 3.92 10.38 5.25
CA ARG A 307 5.08 11.07 5.83
C ARG A 307 5.80 10.20 6.86
N ALA A 308 5.06 9.58 7.77
CA ALA A 308 5.63 8.72 8.82
C ALA A 308 6.36 7.50 8.25
N VAL A 309 5.75 6.80 7.29
CA VAL A 309 6.41 5.66 6.62
C VAL A 309 7.65 6.11 5.86
N TRP A 310 7.56 7.22 5.14
CA TRP A 310 8.71 7.74 4.39
C TRP A 310 9.86 8.11 5.34
N THR A 311 9.58 8.79 6.45
CA THR A 311 10.58 9.08 7.48
C THR A 311 11.23 7.79 7.99
N ALA A 312 10.43 6.77 8.36
CA ALA A 312 10.97 5.50 8.86
C ALA A 312 11.85 4.77 7.82
N VAL A 313 11.49 4.83 6.54
CA VAL A 313 12.30 4.26 5.44
C VAL A 313 13.62 5.02 5.27
N ASN A 314 13.59 6.35 5.34
CA ASN A 314 14.80 7.17 5.23
C ASN A 314 15.73 6.99 6.43
N GLU A 315 15.20 6.93 7.65
CA GLU A 315 15.98 6.74 8.87
C GLU A 315 16.60 5.33 8.97
N ALA A 316 15.96 4.33 8.38
CA ALA A 316 16.54 2.99 8.26
C ALA A 316 17.78 2.97 7.34
N ASP A 317 17.90 3.95 6.43
CA ASP A 317 19.01 4.10 5.46
C ASP A 317 19.37 2.78 4.76
N ASP A 318 18.35 2.05 4.34
CA ASP A 318 18.48 0.68 3.86
C ASP A 318 18.04 0.55 2.40
N PRO A 319 18.96 0.21 1.47
CA PRO A 319 18.65 0.14 0.05
C PRO A 319 17.69 -1.00 -0.32
N ASN A 320 17.49 -1.96 0.57
CA ASN A 320 16.61 -3.12 0.42
C ASN A 320 15.23 -2.90 1.08
N ILE A 321 14.89 -1.67 1.49
CA ILE A 321 13.53 -1.28 1.90
C ILE A 321 12.87 -0.45 0.80
N HIS A 322 11.75 -0.95 0.28
CA HIS A 322 11.09 -0.42 -0.89
C HIS A 322 9.71 0.13 -0.56
N LEU A 323 9.58 1.46 -0.49
CA LEU A 323 8.29 2.15 -0.36
C LEU A 323 7.59 2.22 -1.72
N VAL A 324 6.44 1.55 -1.85
CA VAL A 324 5.68 1.49 -3.10
C VAL A 324 4.48 2.43 -3.04
N SER A 325 4.44 3.40 -3.96
CA SER A 325 3.38 4.41 -4.03
C SER A 325 2.10 3.94 -4.70
N GLY A 326 1.53 2.83 -4.24
CA GLY A 326 0.24 2.33 -4.74
C GLY A 326 -0.87 3.38 -4.66
N TRP A 327 -0.85 4.25 -3.65
CA TRP A 327 -1.77 5.39 -3.53
C TRP A 327 -1.71 6.32 -4.73
N ALA A 328 -0.51 6.62 -5.22
CA ALA A 328 -0.27 7.53 -6.34
C ALA A 328 -0.49 6.84 -7.69
N GLN A 329 -0.40 5.52 -7.76
CA GLN A 329 -0.38 4.78 -9.03
C GLN A 329 -1.74 4.20 -9.43
N VAL A 330 -2.68 4.03 -8.49
CA VAL A 330 -3.98 3.40 -8.73
C VAL A 330 -5.11 4.44 -8.70
N ALA A 331 -6.05 4.33 -9.64
CA ALA A 331 -7.20 5.22 -9.72
C ALA A 331 -8.12 5.13 -8.48
N ALA A 332 -8.56 6.28 -7.98
CA ALA A 332 -9.46 6.39 -6.82
C ALA A 332 -10.95 6.36 -7.18
N ASP A 333 -11.29 6.49 -8.46
CA ASP A 333 -12.68 6.67 -8.93
C ASP A 333 -13.25 5.41 -9.62
N GLY A 334 -12.44 4.37 -9.80
CA GLY A 334 -12.82 3.13 -10.48
C GLY A 334 -12.46 1.88 -9.69
N GLY A 335 -13.13 0.76 -9.94
CA GLY A 335 -12.81 -0.52 -9.31
C GLY A 335 -13.17 -0.63 -7.84
N TYR A 336 -14.36 -0.14 -7.48
CA TYR A 336 -14.98 -0.37 -6.17
C TYR A 336 -16.41 -0.84 -6.38
N ASP A 337 -16.96 -1.55 -5.39
CA ASP A 337 -18.35 -1.98 -5.46
C ASP A 337 -19.27 -0.77 -5.42
N LEU A 338 -20.21 -0.73 -6.37
CA LEU A 338 -21.18 0.34 -6.50
C LEU A 338 -22.49 -0.04 -5.81
N THR A 339 -23.14 0.93 -5.19
CA THR A 339 -24.48 0.75 -4.66
C THR A 339 -25.43 0.33 -5.80
N PRO A 340 -26.35 -0.64 -5.55
CA PRO A 340 -27.42 -0.90 -6.49
C PRO A 340 -28.19 0.39 -6.74
N SER A 341 -28.38 0.75 -8.02
CA SER A 341 -29.12 1.98 -8.32
C SER A 341 -30.61 1.74 -8.14
N ALA A 342 -31.25 2.59 -7.36
CA ALA A 342 -32.71 2.69 -7.30
C ALA A 342 -33.27 3.63 -8.39
N ALA A 343 -32.41 4.31 -9.15
CA ALA A 343 -32.82 5.25 -10.18
C ALA A 343 -33.22 4.53 -11.47
N THR A 344 -34.23 5.08 -12.16
CA THR A 344 -34.53 4.67 -13.53
C THR A 344 -33.34 5.08 -14.42
N PRO A 345 -32.82 4.18 -15.28
CA PRO A 345 -31.80 4.56 -16.25
C PRO A 345 -32.26 5.76 -17.08
N ASP A 346 -31.33 6.67 -17.37
CA ASP A 346 -31.60 7.80 -18.24
C ASP A 346 -32.18 7.30 -19.58
N PRO A 347 -33.34 7.78 -20.04
CA PRO A 347 -34.05 7.18 -21.17
C PRO A 347 -33.35 7.38 -22.52
N ILE A 348 -32.36 8.26 -22.60
CA ILE A 348 -31.62 8.56 -23.84
C ILE A 348 -30.29 7.81 -23.84
N THR A 349 -29.54 7.89 -22.75
CA THR A 349 -28.17 7.35 -22.63
C THR A 349 -28.14 5.96 -22.00
N SER A 350 -29.24 5.51 -21.40
CA SER A 350 -29.30 4.36 -20.48
C SER A 350 -28.33 4.47 -19.30
N GLY A 351 -27.81 5.68 -19.05
CA GLY A 351 -26.87 5.95 -17.97
C GLY A 351 -27.53 5.82 -16.61
N VAL A 352 -26.79 5.34 -15.62
CA VAL A 352 -27.29 5.15 -14.26
C VAL A 352 -26.31 5.79 -13.30
N LEU A 353 -26.81 6.69 -12.44
CA LEU A 353 -26.01 7.24 -11.34
C LEU A 353 -25.91 6.21 -10.21
N ARG A 354 -24.70 6.02 -9.72
CA ARG A 354 -24.36 5.14 -8.60
C ARG A 354 -23.33 5.81 -7.72
N THR A 355 -23.24 5.34 -6.49
CA THR A 355 -22.21 5.73 -5.52
C THR A 355 -21.36 4.52 -5.16
N ILE A 356 -20.13 4.75 -4.72
CA ILE A 356 -19.28 3.67 -4.20
C ILE A 356 -19.83 3.22 -2.85
N ALA A 357 -20.12 1.93 -2.71
CA ALA A 357 -20.66 1.30 -1.50
C ALA A 357 -19.56 0.99 -0.47
N ASP A 358 -18.41 0.51 -0.95
CA ASP A 358 -17.24 0.21 -0.14
C ASP A 358 -16.05 0.99 -0.69
N GLY A 359 -15.69 2.09 -0.03
CA GLY A 359 -14.54 2.92 -0.42
C GLY A 359 -13.20 2.44 0.15
N VAL A 360 -13.20 1.34 0.89
CA VAL A 360 -12.02 0.77 1.55
C VAL A 360 -11.44 -0.37 0.73
N HIS A 361 -12.28 -1.30 0.28
CA HIS A 361 -11.83 -2.52 -0.39
C HIS A 361 -11.95 -2.40 -1.91
N PRO A 362 -10.84 -2.25 -2.66
CA PRO A 362 -10.90 -2.25 -4.11
C PRO A 362 -11.39 -3.60 -4.63
N THR A 363 -12.19 -3.55 -5.70
CA THR A 363 -12.72 -4.70 -6.45
C THR A 363 -12.40 -4.54 -7.95
N GLY A 364 -12.68 -5.56 -8.76
CA GLY A 364 -12.48 -5.51 -10.21
C GLY A 364 -11.10 -4.96 -10.63
N ALA A 365 -11.10 -3.95 -11.52
CA ALA A 365 -9.89 -3.41 -12.13
C ALA A 365 -8.91 -2.75 -11.15
N ALA A 366 -9.39 -1.95 -10.18
CA ALA A 366 -8.49 -1.28 -9.23
C ALA A 366 -7.81 -2.27 -8.29
N ARG A 367 -8.48 -3.38 -7.96
CA ARG A 367 -7.84 -4.48 -7.22
C ARG A 367 -6.66 -5.05 -8.03
N VAL A 368 -6.90 -5.38 -9.30
CA VAL A 368 -5.85 -5.93 -10.17
C VAL A 368 -4.70 -4.94 -10.34
N GLU A 369 -5.00 -3.67 -10.58
CA GLU A 369 -3.99 -2.61 -10.75
C GLU A 369 -3.16 -2.39 -9.47
N THR A 370 -3.80 -2.37 -8.29
CA THR A 370 -3.12 -2.27 -6.99
C THR A 370 -2.12 -3.40 -6.80
N TRP A 371 -2.54 -4.64 -7.02
CA TRP A 371 -1.70 -5.80 -6.75
C TRP A 371 -0.66 -6.06 -7.85
N ARG A 372 -0.90 -5.63 -9.10
CA ARG A 372 0.15 -5.53 -10.13
C ARG A 372 1.20 -4.49 -9.75
N THR A 373 0.80 -3.34 -9.22
CA THR A 373 1.75 -2.30 -8.76
C THR A 373 2.67 -2.84 -7.67
N PHE A 374 2.13 -3.55 -6.67
CA PHE A 374 2.97 -4.17 -5.63
C PHE A 374 3.78 -5.36 -6.13
N ALA A 375 3.26 -6.13 -7.09
CA ALA A 375 4.01 -7.18 -7.76
C ALA A 375 5.26 -6.63 -8.46
N ALA A 376 5.20 -5.45 -9.09
CA ALA A 376 6.34 -4.85 -9.78
C ALA A 376 7.51 -4.60 -8.82
N ALA A 377 7.22 -4.12 -7.60
CA ALA A 377 8.24 -3.93 -6.57
C ALA A 377 8.85 -5.25 -6.09
N VAL A 378 8.03 -6.29 -5.90
CA VAL A 378 8.50 -7.64 -5.57
C VAL A 378 9.39 -8.20 -6.68
N ALA A 379 8.98 -8.07 -7.94
CA ALA A 379 9.73 -8.53 -9.12
C ALA A 379 11.10 -7.87 -9.20
N TYR A 380 11.15 -6.54 -9.01
CA TYR A 380 12.41 -5.79 -8.97
C TYR A 380 13.31 -6.26 -7.83
N ALA A 381 12.78 -6.27 -6.60
CA ALA A 381 13.55 -6.61 -5.39
C ALA A 381 14.08 -8.05 -5.40
N THR A 382 13.36 -8.97 -6.06
CA THR A 382 13.79 -10.37 -6.23
C THR A 382 15.12 -10.49 -6.99
N THR A 383 15.40 -9.55 -7.89
CA THR A 383 16.56 -9.60 -8.80
C THR A 383 17.63 -8.57 -8.47
N HIS A 384 17.39 -7.70 -7.49
CA HIS A 384 18.23 -6.54 -7.17
C HIS A 384 18.42 -6.36 -5.65
N ILE A 385 18.89 -7.42 -4.99
CA ILE A 385 19.32 -7.36 -3.59
C ILE A 385 20.73 -6.77 -3.54
N VAL A 386 20.92 -5.70 -2.76
CA VAL A 386 22.22 -5.05 -2.55
C VAL A 386 22.94 -5.66 -1.35
#